data_AF-A0A8B8FQ26-F1
#
_entry.id   AF-A0A8B8FQ26-F1
#
_cell.length_a   1.000
_cell.length_b   1.000
_cell.length_c   1.000
_cell.angle_alpha   90.00
_cell.angle_beta   90.00
_cell.angle_gamma   90.00
#
_symmetry.space_group_name_H-M   'P 1'
#
loop_
_entity.id
_entity.type
_entity.pdbx_description
1 polymer ?
#
loop_
_entity_poly.entity_id
_entity_poly.type
_entity_poly.pdbx_seq_one_letter_code
_entity_poly.pdbx_strand_id
1 'polypeptide(L)'
;MKSFSVIMFSMLMAMLLVAITTVSSDNIRKDETPLKRLARAPEKSCHYDKTPWSPCDDKTNMKTRTLTLKEGDETTCEKTKKMVKKCKKGHKKNHNKQ
;
A
#
# COMPACT_ATOMS: atom_id res chain seq x y z
N MET A 1 -32.57 16.67 -55.88
CA MET A 1 -32.67 17.39 -54.58
C MET A 1 -33.36 16.57 -53.49
N LYS A 2 -34.49 15.89 -53.77
CA LYS A 2 -35.21 15.07 -52.77
C LYS A 2 -34.42 13.84 -52.30
N SER A 3 -33.78 13.13 -53.22
CA SER A 3 -32.92 11.96 -52.91
C SER A 3 -31.68 12.33 -52.10
N PHE A 4 -31.01 13.43 -52.43
CA PHE A 4 -29.86 13.93 -51.66
C PHE A 4 -30.25 14.28 -50.23
N SER A 5 -31.42 14.90 -50.03
CA SER A 5 -31.95 15.17 -48.69
C SER A 5 -32.16 13.88 -47.89
N VAL A 6 -32.77 12.85 -48.49
CA VAL A 6 -32.99 11.55 -47.84
C VAL A 6 -31.67 10.84 -47.50
N ILE A 7 -30.67 10.89 -48.39
CA ILE A 7 -29.33 10.31 -48.15
C ILE A 7 -28.62 11.06 -47.02
N MET A 8 -28.70 12.39 -46.97
CA MET A 8 -28.11 13.20 -45.91
C MET A 8 -28.77 12.93 -44.56
N PHE A 9 -30.10 12.86 -44.50
CA PHE A 9 -30.81 12.48 -43.27
C PHE A 9 -30.49 11.05 -42.82
N SER A 10 -30.39 10.10 -43.75
CA SER A 10 -29.99 8.72 -43.45
C SER A 10 -28.57 8.64 -42.88
N MET A 11 -27.62 9.37 -43.46
CA MET A 11 -26.24 9.44 -42.97
C MET A 11 -26.13 10.13 -41.60
N LEU A 12 -26.90 11.20 -41.37
CA LEU A 12 -26.96 11.89 -40.08
C LEU A 12 -27.52 10.99 -38.99
N MET A 13 -28.59 10.23 -39.28
CA MET A 13 -29.16 9.28 -38.33
C MET A 13 -28.21 8.12 -38.05
N ALA A 14 -27.52 7.59 -39.06
CA ALA A 14 -26.52 6.54 -38.87
C ALA A 14 -25.34 7.01 -38.00
N MET A 15 -24.83 8.22 -38.22
CA MET A 15 -23.80 8.85 -37.37
C MET A 15 -24.28 9.04 -35.92
N LEU A 16 -25.53 9.47 -35.73
CA LEU A 16 -26.12 9.62 -34.41
C LEU A 16 -26.24 8.28 -33.66
N LEU A 17 -26.66 7.22 -34.37
CA LEU A 17 -26.75 5.87 -33.80
C LEU A 17 -25.36 5.30 -33.44
N VAL A 18 -24.35 5.52 -34.30
CA VAL A 18 -22.97 5.10 -34.01
C VAL A 18 -22.42 5.81 -32.77
N ALA A 19 -22.66 7.12 -32.63
CA ALA A 19 -22.23 7.90 -31.47
C ALA A 19 -22.84 7.41 -30.15
N ILE A 20 -24.10 6.94 -30.14
CA ILE A 20 -24.74 6.36 -28.95
C ILE A 20 -24.08 5.02 -28.59
N THR A 21 -23.72 4.18 -29.56
CA THR A 21 -23.10 2.86 -29.29
C THR A 21 -21.63 2.94 -28.85
N THR A 22 -20.90 4.00 -29.20
CA THR A 22 -19.50 4.19 -28.81
C THR A 22 -19.32 4.86 -27.43
N VAL A 23 -20.40 5.12 -26.68
CA VAL A 23 -20.30 5.53 -25.26
C VAL A 23 -19.99 4.31 -24.37
N SER A 24 -18.89 3.65 -24.69
CA SER A 24 -18.14 2.84 -23.73
C SER A 24 -16.71 3.37 -23.81
N SER A 25 -16.50 4.48 -23.11
CA SER A 25 -15.17 4.96 -22.77
C SER A 25 -15.20 5.27 -21.29
N ASP A 26 -14.92 4.23 -20.51
CA ASP A 26 -14.41 4.35 -19.17
C ASP A 26 -13.22 5.33 -19.20
N ASN A 27 -13.46 6.57 -18.79
CA ASN A 27 -12.37 7.48 -18.45
C ASN A 27 -12.58 7.96 -17.03
N ILE A 28 -12.46 7.03 -16.08
CA ILE A 28 -12.06 7.38 -14.72
C ILE A 28 -10.58 7.75 -14.82
N ARG A 29 -10.31 9.01 -15.17
CA ARG A 29 -9.05 9.66 -14.83
C ARG A 29 -9.01 9.74 -13.31
N LYS A 30 -8.46 8.73 -12.67
CA LYS A 30 -7.97 8.87 -11.30
C LYS A 30 -6.82 9.86 -11.37
N ASP A 31 -7.14 11.13 -11.17
CA ASP A 31 -6.14 12.11 -10.79
C ASP A 31 -5.75 11.76 -9.35
N GLU A 32 -4.84 10.79 -9.24
CA GLU A 32 -4.13 10.46 -8.01
C GLU A 32 -3.21 11.65 -7.71
N THR A 33 -3.81 12.78 -7.32
CA THR A 33 -3.08 13.82 -6.60
C THR A 33 -2.43 13.09 -5.42
N PRO A 34 -1.09 13.06 -5.31
CA PRO A 34 -0.48 12.64 -4.07
C PRO A 34 -0.72 13.83 -3.14
N LEU A 35 -1.91 13.88 -2.53
CA LEU A 35 -2.23 14.81 -1.46
C LEU A 35 -1.18 14.55 -0.39
N LYS A 36 -0.17 15.41 -0.47
CA LYS A 36 0.99 15.50 0.39
C LYS A 36 0.50 15.18 1.78
N ARG A 37 1.07 14.12 2.37
CA ARG A 37 0.91 13.69 3.76
C ARG A 37 0.50 14.90 4.61
N LEU A 38 -0.81 15.08 4.78
CA LEU A 38 -1.33 15.93 5.84
C LEU A 38 -0.74 15.29 7.07
N ALA A 39 0.22 16.00 7.68
CA ALA A 39 0.98 15.55 8.81
C ALA A 39 0.03 14.77 9.71
N ARG A 40 0.26 13.46 9.82
CA ARG A 40 -0.51 12.60 10.72
C ARG A 40 -0.48 13.37 12.03
N ALA A 41 -1.65 13.86 12.47
CA ALA A 41 -1.82 14.38 13.81
C ALA A 41 -1.06 13.44 14.74
N PRO A 42 -0.31 13.92 15.75
CA PRO A 42 0.50 13.04 16.59
C PRO A 42 -0.44 12.01 17.20
N GLU A 43 -0.55 10.87 16.51
CA GLU A 43 -1.22 9.71 17.01
C GLU A 43 -0.38 9.39 18.23
N LYS A 44 -1.03 9.02 19.34
CA LYS A 44 -0.34 8.64 20.57
C LYS A 44 0.40 7.30 20.35
N SER A 45 1.24 7.23 19.32
CA SER A 45 1.96 6.05 18.88
C SER A 45 3.24 5.98 19.68
N CYS A 46 3.35 4.94 20.48
CA CYS A 46 4.56 4.65 21.22
C CYS A 46 5.68 4.27 20.23
N HIS A 47 6.68 5.11 20.08
CA HIS A 47 7.89 4.80 19.31
C HIS A 47 8.95 4.20 20.23
N TYR A 48 9.49 3.04 19.84
CA TYR A 48 10.50 2.33 20.62
C TYR A 48 11.80 2.14 19.84
N ASP A 49 12.92 2.40 20.49
CA ASP A 49 14.23 1.97 20.04
C ASP A 49 14.40 0.46 20.26
N LYS A 50 15.03 -0.21 19.29
CA LYS A 50 15.16 -1.67 19.23
C LYS A 50 16.60 -2.07 19.45
N THR A 51 16.87 -2.89 20.45
CA THR A 51 18.17 -3.55 20.58
C THR A 51 18.35 -4.61 19.50
N PRO A 52 19.59 -5.04 19.24
CA PRO A 52 19.85 -6.27 18.50
C PRO A 52 19.11 -7.47 19.12
N TRP A 53 18.80 -8.46 18.28
CA TRP A 53 18.30 -9.74 18.77
C TRP A 53 19.41 -10.49 19.50
N SER A 54 19.07 -11.14 20.60
CA SER A 54 19.93 -12.14 21.22
C SER A 54 20.24 -13.26 20.22
N PRO A 55 21.32 -14.02 20.45
CA PRO A 55 21.49 -15.33 19.83
C PRO A 55 20.24 -16.21 20.03
N CYS A 56 20.07 -17.20 19.15
CA CYS A 56 19.03 -18.20 19.32
C CYS A 56 19.39 -19.07 20.53
N ASP A 57 18.43 -19.27 21.43
CA ASP A 57 18.53 -20.30 22.46
C ASP A 57 18.12 -21.65 21.84
N ASP A 58 19.06 -22.59 21.79
CA ASP A 58 18.86 -23.90 21.18
C ASP A 58 17.86 -24.77 21.94
N LYS A 59 17.66 -24.53 23.25
CA LYS A 59 16.72 -25.30 24.08
C LYS A 59 15.28 -24.92 23.78
N THR A 60 15.02 -23.62 23.61
CA THR A 60 13.66 -23.09 23.42
C THR A 60 13.33 -22.74 21.97
N ASN A 61 14.35 -22.71 21.10
CA ASN A 61 14.27 -22.20 19.73
C ASN A 61 13.73 -20.77 19.67
N MET A 62 14.05 -19.95 20.68
CA MET A 62 13.62 -18.55 20.79
C MET A 62 14.80 -17.59 20.83
N LYS A 63 14.53 -16.36 20.44
CA LYS A 63 15.43 -15.22 20.62
C LYS A 63 14.67 -14.05 21.21
N THR A 64 15.37 -13.21 21.95
CA THR A 64 14.78 -12.09 22.68
C THR A 64 15.44 -10.78 22.29
N ARG A 65 14.73 -9.67 22.44
CA ARG A 65 15.31 -8.33 22.38
C ARG A 65 14.54 -7.40 23.30
N THR A 66 15.15 -6.28 23.63
CA THR A 66 14.54 -5.24 24.44
C THR A 66 14.13 -4.06 23.56
N LEU A 67 12.97 -3.50 23.87
CA LEU A 67 12.44 -2.28 23.27
C LEU A 67 12.43 -1.21 24.35
N THR A 68 13.01 -0.05 24.09
CA THR A 68 13.03 1.09 25.02
C THR A 68 12.23 2.23 24.43
N LEU A 69 11.31 2.82 25.22
CA LEU A 69 10.44 3.89 24.76
C LEU A 69 11.30 5.12 24.42
N LYS A 70 11.15 5.60 23.19
CA LYS A 70 11.82 6.79 22.67
C LYS A 70 10.89 8.00 22.68
N GLU A 71 9.64 7.78 22.28
CA GLU A 71 8.62 8.82 22.18
C GLU A 71 7.24 8.21 22.47
N GLY A 72 6.41 8.92 23.24
CA GLY A 72 5.11 8.45 23.69
C GLY A 72 4.88 8.78 25.16
N ASP A 73 3.63 8.67 25.61
CA ASP A 73 3.24 8.93 26.99
C ASP A 73 3.47 7.69 27.86
N GLU A 74 4.30 7.80 28.90
CA GLU A 74 4.65 6.70 29.82
C GLU A 74 3.45 6.12 30.57
N THR A 75 2.33 6.86 30.65
CA THR A 75 1.07 6.35 31.23
C THR A 75 0.35 5.35 30.31
N THR A 76 0.61 5.43 29.00
CA THR A 76 0.00 4.56 27.97
C THR A 76 1.00 3.57 27.35
N CYS A 77 2.29 3.92 27.42
CA CYS A 77 3.39 3.19 26.81
C CYS A 77 4.36 2.72 27.91
N GLU A 78 4.60 1.42 28.03
CA GLU A 78 5.60 0.94 29.00
C GLU A 78 7.00 1.42 28.60
N LYS A 79 7.82 1.87 29.57
CA LYS A 79 9.18 2.36 29.29
C LYS A 79 10.08 1.32 28.61
N THR A 80 9.93 0.05 28.98
CA THR A 80 10.77 -1.04 28.47
C THR A 80 9.93 -2.29 28.25
N LYS A 81 9.98 -2.86 27.04
CA LYS A 81 9.28 -4.11 26.70
C LYS A 81 10.25 -5.17 26.22
N LYS A 82 10.01 -6.44 26.59
CA LYS A 82 10.75 -7.59 26.05
C LYS A 82 9.97 -8.20 24.88
N MET A 83 10.65 -8.38 23.75
CA MET A 83 10.06 -9.03 22.57
C MET A 83 10.73 -10.38 22.35
N VAL A 84 9.93 -11.44 22.30
CA VAL A 84 10.38 -12.81 22.05
C VAL A 84 9.92 -13.24 20.67
N LYS A 85 10.79 -13.93 19.92
CA LYS A 85 10.46 -14.48 18.61
C LYS A 85 11.10 -15.85 18.42
N LYS A 86 10.39 -16.74 17.74
CA LYS A 86 10.95 -18.03 17.31
C LYS A 86 12.15 -17.83 16.36
N CYS A 87 13.18 -18.63 16.53
CA CYS A 87 14.33 -18.63 15.64
C CYS A 87 13.91 -19.05 14.23
N LYS A 88 14.49 -18.40 13.22
CA LYS A 88 14.30 -18.85 11.84
C LYS A 88 15.19 -20.07 11.63
N LYS A 89 14.62 -21.20 11.20
CA LYS A 89 15.41 -22.26 10.59
C LYS A 89 15.97 -21.69 9.29
N GLY A 90 17.29 -21.67 9.16
CA GLY A 90 17.95 -21.02 8.03
C GLY A 90 17.57 -21.68 6.72
N HIS A 91 16.89 -20.97 5.81
CA HIS A 91 17.10 -21.23 4.38
C HIS A 91 18.43 -20.57 4.05
N LYS A 92 19.50 -21.37 3.91
CA LYS A 92 20.78 -20.89 3.40
C LYS A 92 20.55 -20.35 1.99
N LYS A 93 20.33 -19.04 1.83
CA LYS A 93 20.39 -18.42 0.51
C LYS A 93 21.86 -18.31 0.17
N ASN A 94 22.33 -19.22 -0.67
CA ASN A 94 23.69 -19.20 -1.21
C ASN A 94 23.82 -17.93 -2.05
N HIS A 95 24.48 -16.90 -1.51
CA HIS A 95 24.90 -15.73 -2.26
C HIS A 95 26.23 -16.07 -2.95
N ASN A 96 26.20 -17.02 -3.89
CA ASN A 96 27.22 -17.11 -4.93
C ASN A 96 26.54 -16.75 -6.25
N LYS A 97 26.58 -15.47 -6.60
CA LYS A 97 26.24 -15.02 -7.95
C LYS A 97 27.52 -14.40 -8.52
N GLN A 98 27.99 -15.08 -9.57
CA GLN A 98 29.01 -14.70 -10.55
C GLN A 98 29.00 -13.22 -10.92
#